data_AF-A0A8T9B474-F1
#
_entry.id   AF-A0A8T9B474-F1
#
_cell.length_a   1.000
_cell.length_b   1.000
_cell.length_c   1.000
_cell.angle_alpha   90.00
_cell.angle_beta   90.00
_cell.angle_gamma   90.00
#
_symmetry.space_group_name_H-M   'P 1'
#
loop_
_entity.id
_entity.type
_entity.pdbx_description
1 polymer ?
#
loop_
_entity_poly.entity_id
_entity_poly.type
_entity_poly.pdbx_seq_one_letter_code
_entity_poly.pdbx_strand_id
1 'polypeptide(L)'
;MIFPFPLTPSSIIFGLQGGLGMLNGVANLIIPALVAKNSKVLNIASVPALHSIALGAITYGAFFVKAAYVADTQIMWWSVVGRGLAVVTFGLHGGVWGNVALFEGAMGVLTAAGLLWEWRTEGRKVKGV
;
A
#
# COMPACT_ATOMS: atom_id res chain seq x y z
N MET A 1 -15.30 -14.72 18.67
CA MET A 1 -15.92 -13.46 18.22
C MET A 1 -15.49 -13.24 16.78
N ILE A 2 -16.34 -13.59 15.80
CA ILE A 2 -16.03 -13.41 14.38
C ILE A 2 -16.40 -11.95 14.08
N PHE A 3 -15.41 -11.07 14.11
CA PHE A 3 -15.61 -9.66 13.79
C PHE A 3 -15.77 -9.52 12.26
N PRO A 4 -16.85 -8.89 11.77
CA PRO A 4 -17.06 -8.77 10.33
C PRO A 4 -16.05 -7.78 9.76
N PHE A 5 -15.05 -8.29 9.04
CA PHE A 5 -14.20 -7.46 8.20
C PHE A 5 -15.11 -6.80 7.16
N PRO A 6 -15.09 -5.46 6.99
CA PRO A 6 -15.92 -4.80 6.01
C PRO A 6 -15.53 -5.30 4.62
N LEU A 7 -16.46 -5.98 3.94
CA LEU A 7 -16.25 -6.56 2.61
C LEU A 7 -16.44 -5.51 1.49
N THR A 8 -16.13 -4.25 1.79
CA THR A 8 -16.19 -3.19 0.78
C THR A 8 -14.98 -3.32 -0.15
N PRO A 9 -15.12 -3.04 -1.46
CA PRO A 9 -14.02 -3.16 -2.41
C PRO A 9 -12.73 -2.42 -1.98
N SER A 10 -12.84 -1.19 -1.48
CA SER A 10 -11.72 -0.39 -1.00
C SER A 10 -11.04 -1.05 0.20
N SER A 11 -11.80 -1.54 1.18
CA SER A 11 -11.27 -2.22 2.37
C SER A 11 -10.54 -3.52 2.02
N ILE A 12 -11.08 -4.32 1.09
CA ILE A 12 -10.42 -5.55 0.63
C ILE A 12 -9.11 -5.21 -0.08
N ILE A 13 -9.14 -4.29 -1.04
CA ILE A 13 -7.96 -3.87 -1.81
C ILE A 13 -6.89 -3.31 -0.86
N PHE A 14 -7.27 -2.41 0.05
CA PHE A 14 -6.37 -1.73 0.96
C PHE A 14 -5.78 -2.68 2.00
N GLY A 15 -6.61 -3.60 2.53
CA GLY A 15 -6.18 -4.63 3.46
C GLY A 15 -5.17 -5.60 2.84
N LEU A 16 -5.40 -6.02 1.58
CA LEU A 16 -4.46 -6.87 0.84
C LEU A 16 -3.13 -6.15 0.58
N GLN A 17 -3.18 -4.89 0.16
CA GLN A 17 -1.97 -4.08 -0.03
C GLN A 17 -1.17 -3.95 1.27
N GLY A 18 -1.84 -3.66 2.39
CA GLY A 18 -1.22 -3.55 3.70
C GLY A 18 -0.61 -4.87 4.17
N GLY A 19 -1.36 -5.97 4.06
CA GLY A 19 -0.92 -7.29 4.47
C GLY A 19 0.29 -7.79 3.68
N LEU A 20 0.26 -7.69 2.35
CA LEU A 20 1.38 -8.07 1.50
C LEU A 20 2.60 -7.17 1.71
N GLY A 21 2.40 -5.86 1.89
CA GLY A 21 3.48 -4.93 2.22
C GLY A 21 4.16 -5.27 3.55
N MET A 22 3.37 -5.60 4.57
CA MET A 22 3.87 -6.03 5.87
C MET A 22 4.67 -7.33 5.76
N LEU A 23 4.15 -8.35 5.07
CA LEU A 23 4.85 -9.62 4.86
C LEU A 23 6.16 -9.42 4.09
N ASN A 24 6.17 -8.57 3.06
CA ASN A 24 7.38 -8.23 2.33
C ASN A 24 8.42 -7.53 3.23
N GLY A 25 7.99 -6.62 4.12
CA GLY A 25 8.86 -5.99 5.11
C GLY A 25 9.46 -7.02 6.07
N VAL A 26 8.65 -7.90 6.63
CA VAL A 26 9.12 -8.99 7.52
C VAL A 26 10.12 -9.90 6.80
N ALA A 27 9.83 -10.30 5.56
CA ALA A 27 10.74 -11.12 4.77
C ALA A 27 12.10 -10.43 4.54
N ASN A 28 12.11 -9.11 4.31
CA ASN A 28 13.33 -8.31 4.18
C ASN A 28 14.08 -8.09 5.50
N LEU A 29 13.52 -8.41 6.66
CA LEU A 29 14.26 -8.36 7.93
C LEU A 29 14.83 -9.72 8.33
N ILE A 30 14.09 -10.79 8.04
CA ILE A 30 14.40 -12.12 8.57
C ILE A 30 15.20 -12.95 7.57
N ILE A 31 15.09 -12.70 6.25
CA ILE A 31 15.71 -13.52 5.21
C ILE A 31 16.94 -12.79 4.61
N PRO A 32 18.18 -13.15 5.00
CA PRO A 32 19.37 -12.43 4.56
C PRO A 32 19.60 -12.49 3.05
N ALA A 33 19.22 -13.61 2.41
CA ALA A 33 19.30 -13.76 0.96
C ALA A 33 18.42 -12.74 0.22
N LEU A 34 17.28 -12.35 0.80
CA LEU A 34 16.36 -11.38 0.21
C LEU A 34 16.91 -9.96 0.34
N VAL A 35 17.52 -9.62 1.48
CA VAL A 35 18.24 -8.35 1.69
C VAL A 35 19.39 -8.20 0.70
N ALA A 36 20.22 -9.23 0.55
CA ALA A 36 21.34 -9.21 -0.37
C ALA A 36 20.88 -9.05 -1.83
N LYS A 37 19.78 -9.71 -2.21
CA LYS A 37 19.16 -9.55 -3.54
C LYS A 37 18.64 -8.12 -3.72
N ASN A 38 17.88 -7.60 -2.77
CA ASN A 38 17.24 -6.28 -2.89
C ASN A 38 18.25 -5.13 -2.80
N SER A 39 19.34 -5.28 -2.06
CA SER A 39 20.48 -4.36 -2.08
C SER A 39 21.07 -4.24 -3.49
N LYS A 40 21.26 -5.36 -4.19
CA LYS A 40 21.77 -5.36 -5.57
C LYS A 40 20.75 -4.80 -6.56
N VAL A 41 19.48 -5.22 -6.46
CA VAL A 41 18.43 -4.80 -7.39
C VAL A 41 18.13 -3.31 -7.25
N LEU A 42 17.94 -2.81 -6.04
CA LEU A 42 17.61 -1.40 -5.78
C LEU A 42 18.84 -0.49 -5.74
N ASN A 43 20.03 -1.05 -5.93
CA ASN A 43 21.32 -0.35 -5.82
C ASN A 43 21.48 0.40 -4.49
N ILE A 44 21.09 -0.25 -3.38
CA ILE A 44 21.18 0.31 -2.03
C ILE A 44 22.42 -0.26 -1.34
N ALA A 45 23.42 0.60 -1.12
CA ALA A 45 24.68 0.22 -0.49
C ALA A 45 24.57 -0.08 1.02
N SER A 46 23.55 0.47 1.69
CA SER A 46 23.39 0.40 3.14
C SER A 46 22.32 -0.61 3.55
N VAL A 47 22.75 -1.71 4.18
CA VAL A 47 21.83 -2.68 4.81
C VAL A 47 20.93 -2.03 5.87
N PRO A 48 21.43 -1.13 6.74
CA PRO A 48 20.56 -0.37 7.63
C PRO A 48 19.43 0.40 6.93
N ALA A 49 19.69 0.99 5.75
CA ALA A 49 18.65 1.67 4.98
C ALA A 49 17.56 0.71 4.48
N LEU A 50 17.94 -0.49 4.04
CA LEU A 50 16.97 -1.54 3.68
C LEU A 50 16.14 -1.99 4.89
N HIS A 51 16.76 -2.15 6.07
CA HIS A 51 16.02 -2.46 7.28
C HIS A 51 15.04 -1.35 7.67
N SER A 52 15.42 -0.08 7.52
CA SER A 52 14.51 1.06 7.75
C SER A 52 13.32 1.04 6.78
N ILE A 53 13.54 0.75 5.50
CA ILE A 53 12.46 0.61 4.51
C ILE A 53 11.54 -0.56 4.88
N ALA A 54 12.12 -1.70 5.28
CA ALA A 54 11.38 -2.89 5.68
C ALA A 54 10.53 -2.66 6.94
N LEU A 55 11.09 -2.00 7.97
CA LEU A 55 10.36 -1.60 9.17
C LEU A 55 9.23 -0.61 8.84
N GLY A 56 9.50 0.37 7.97
CA GLY A 56 8.48 1.28 7.47
C GLY A 56 7.33 0.53 6.78
N ALA A 57 7.63 -0.43 5.91
CA ALA A 57 6.63 -1.26 5.23
C ALA A 57 5.78 -2.07 6.21
N ILE A 58 6.37 -2.59 7.30
CA ILE A 58 5.63 -3.27 8.37
C ILE A 58 4.66 -2.32 9.05
N THR A 59 5.14 -1.14 9.47
CA THR A 59 4.33 -0.14 10.17
C THR A 59 3.19 0.38 9.30
N TYR A 60 3.48 0.82 8.07
CA TYR A 60 2.45 1.28 7.14
C TYR A 60 1.46 0.16 6.77
N GLY A 61 1.96 -1.06 6.57
CA GLY A 61 1.12 -2.23 6.32
C GLY A 61 0.13 -2.50 7.46
N ALA A 62 0.58 -2.40 8.71
CA ALA A 62 -0.29 -2.53 9.88
C ALA A 62 -1.36 -1.43 9.94
N PHE A 63 -1.00 -0.18 9.64
CA PHE A 63 -1.97 0.91 9.54
C PHE A 63 -2.97 0.70 8.41
N PHE A 64 -2.55 0.18 7.26
CA PHE A 64 -3.45 -0.09 6.14
C PHE A 64 -4.44 -1.20 6.48
N VAL A 65 -3.97 -2.29 7.10
CA VAL A 65 -4.86 -3.38 7.58
C VAL A 65 -5.84 -2.85 8.61
N LYS A 66 -5.40 -1.99 9.54
CA LYS A 66 -6.28 -1.39 10.53
C LYS A 66 -7.33 -0.47 9.89
N ALA A 67 -6.91 0.40 8.99
CA ALA A 67 -7.81 1.31 8.26
C ALA A 67 -8.83 0.54 7.42
N ALA A 68 -8.39 -0.53 6.75
CA ALA A 68 -9.26 -1.47 6.05
C ALA A 68 -10.27 -2.13 7.01
N TYR A 69 -9.82 -2.59 8.18
CA TYR A 69 -10.69 -3.23 9.15
C TYR A 69 -11.79 -2.31 9.69
N VAL A 70 -11.50 -1.02 9.87
CA VAL A 70 -12.51 -0.04 10.34
C VAL A 70 -13.19 0.72 9.18
N ALA A 71 -12.92 0.34 7.93
CA ALA A 71 -13.39 1.03 6.72
C ALA A 71 -13.13 2.56 6.74
N ASP A 72 -11.95 2.98 7.21
CA ASP A 72 -11.56 4.40 7.24
C ASP A 72 -11.18 4.89 5.83
N THR A 73 -12.17 5.37 5.10
CA THR A 73 -12.01 5.88 3.73
C THR A 73 -11.16 7.15 3.66
N GLN A 74 -11.09 7.94 4.74
CA GLN A 74 -10.27 9.14 4.79
C GLN A 74 -8.79 8.77 4.73
N ILE A 75 -8.35 7.80 5.52
CA ILE A 75 -6.98 7.29 5.47
C ILE A 75 -6.67 6.65 4.12
N MET A 76 -7.63 5.93 3.51
CA MET A 76 -7.44 5.37 2.17
C MET A 76 -7.25 6.45 1.11
N TRP A 77 -8.00 7.57 1.16
CA TRP A 77 -7.78 8.72 0.28
C TRP A 77 -6.43 9.40 0.52
N TRP A 78 -6.01 9.57 1.77
CA TRP A 78 -4.67 10.09 2.08
C TRP A 78 -3.56 9.17 1.55
N SER A 79 -3.78 7.86 1.56
CA SER A 79 -2.87 6.92 0.93
C SER A 79 -2.79 7.11 -0.59
N VAL A 80 -3.90 7.37 -1.28
CA VAL A 80 -3.87 7.70 -2.71
C VAL A 80 -3.01 8.94 -2.98
N VAL A 81 -3.13 9.99 -2.16
CA VAL A 81 -2.28 11.20 -2.27
C VAL A 81 -0.80 10.85 -2.03
N GLY A 82 -0.49 10.09 -0.98
CA GLY A 82 0.87 9.66 -0.66
C GLY A 82 1.48 8.82 -1.78
N ARG A 83 0.70 7.91 -2.40
CA ARG A 83 1.13 7.12 -3.56
C ARG A 83 1.38 8.00 -4.79
N GLY A 84 0.60 9.06 -4.99
CA GLY A 84 0.87 10.07 -6.03
C GLY A 84 2.24 10.74 -5.83
N LEU A 85 2.57 11.13 -4.60
CA LEU A 85 3.90 11.67 -4.29
C LEU A 85 5.01 10.62 -4.49
N ALA A 86 4.74 9.36 -4.16
CA ALA A 86 5.68 8.27 -4.38
C ALA A 86 5.96 8.05 -5.88
N VAL A 87 4.91 8.06 -6.72
CA VAL A 87 5.04 7.96 -8.19
C VAL A 87 5.96 9.06 -8.73
N VAL A 88 5.73 10.31 -8.33
CA VAL A 88 6.57 11.44 -8.76
C VAL A 88 8.00 11.26 -8.26
N THR A 89 8.17 10.97 -6.97
CA THR A 89 9.50 10.87 -6.35
C THR A 89 10.32 9.75 -6.98
N PHE A 90 9.78 8.53 -7.07
CA PHE A 90 10.49 7.39 -7.64
C PHE A 90 10.61 7.50 -9.17
N GLY A 91 9.65 8.14 -9.84
CA GLY A 91 9.73 8.43 -11.27
C GLY A 91 10.89 9.36 -11.62
N LEU A 92 11.14 10.38 -10.80
CA LEU A 92 12.26 11.30 -10.97
C LEU A 92 13.63 10.63 -10.76
N HIS A 93 13.71 9.61 -9.91
CA HIS A 93 14.95 8.83 -9.73
C HIS A 93 15.22 7.90 -10.92
N GLY A 94 14.19 7.44 -11.61
CA GLY A 94 14.31 6.58 -12.80
C GLY A 94 14.97 5.23 -12.52
N GLY A 95 15.41 4.56 -13.58
CA GLY A 95 16.05 3.24 -13.49
C GLY A 95 15.16 2.20 -12.79
N VAL A 96 15.71 1.45 -11.84
CA VAL A 96 14.97 0.41 -11.10
C VAL A 96 13.84 1.01 -10.25
N TRP A 97 13.98 2.27 -9.80
CA TRP A 97 12.94 2.97 -9.05
C TRP A 97 11.71 3.31 -9.90
N GLY A 98 11.84 3.34 -11.23
CA GLY A 98 10.69 3.45 -12.14
C GLY A 98 9.69 2.29 -11.97
N ASN A 99 10.15 1.09 -11.65
CA ASN A 99 9.28 -0.05 -11.35
C ASN A 99 8.50 0.15 -10.05
N VAL A 100 9.13 0.78 -9.05
CA VAL A 100 8.47 1.14 -7.79
C VAL A 100 7.42 2.22 -8.05
N ALA A 101 7.73 3.23 -8.86
CA ALA A 101 6.77 4.25 -9.27
C ALA A 101 5.54 3.64 -9.96
N LEU A 102 5.75 2.70 -10.90
CA LEU A 102 4.65 2.00 -11.57
C LEU A 102 3.79 1.19 -10.58
N PHE A 103 4.42 0.47 -9.65
CA PHE A 103 3.72 -0.28 -8.61
C PHE A 103 2.86 0.65 -7.73
N GLU A 104 3.45 1.74 -7.24
CA GLU A 104 2.75 2.73 -6.42
C GLU A 104 1.58 3.36 -7.15
N GLY A 105 1.76 3.69 -8.44
CA GLY A 105 0.70 4.22 -9.29
C GLY A 105 -0.44 3.23 -9.49
N ALA A 106 -0.12 1.96 -9.81
CA ALA A 106 -1.14 0.92 -9.97
C ALA A 106 -1.94 0.70 -8.68
N MET A 107 -1.27 0.61 -7.53
CA MET A 107 -1.94 0.44 -6.24
C MET A 107 -2.78 1.68 -5.87
N GLY A 108 -2.30 2.89 -6.16
CA GLY A 108 -3.04 4.13 -5.96
C GLY A 108 -4.32 4.17 -6.79
N VAL A 109 -4.23 3.80 -8.07
CA VAL A 109 -5.39 3.71 -8.97
C VAL A 109 -6.39 2.68 -8.49
N LEU A 110 -5.95 1.48 -8.08
CA LEU A 110 -6.85 0.44 -7.56
C LEU A 110 -7.59 0.91 -6.31
N THR A 111 -6.89 1.53 -5.36
CA THR A 111 -7.50 2.08 -4.15
C THR A 111 -8.50 3.19 -4.47
N ALA A 112 -8.12 4.15 -5.33
CA ALA A 112 -9.00 5.24 -5.76
C ALA A 112 -10.24 4.71 -6.49
N ALA A 113 -10.09 3.72 -7.36
CA ALA A 113 -11.20 3.09 -8.07
C ALA A 113 -12.17 2.40 -7.09
N GLY A 114 -11.65 1.70 -6.08
CA GLY A 114 -12.46 1.09 -5.01
C GLY A 114 -13.28 2.13 -4.23
N LEU A 115 -12.63 3.25 -3.84
CA LEU A 115 -13.29 4.35 -3.12
C LEU A 115 -14.36 5.05 -3.97
N LEU A 116 -14.05 5.33 -5.23
CA LEU A 116 -15.01 5.96 -6.16
C LEU A 116 -16.20 5.06 -6.45
N TRP A 117 -15.99 3.74 -6.52
CA TRP A 117 -17.06 2.77 -6.68
C TRP A 117 -18.01 2.80 -5.48
N GLU A 118 -17.46 2.76 -4.26
CA GLU A 118 -18.24 2.84 -3.02
C GLU A 118 -19.05 4.12 -2.96
N TRP A 119 -18.40 5.27 -3.16
CA TRP A 119 -19.05 6.58 -3.17
C TRP A 119 -20.20 6.65 -4.18
N ARG A 120 -20.01 6.12 -5.39
CA ARG A 120 -21.07 6.04 -6.42
C ARG A 120 -22.22 5.13 -5.99
N THR A 121 -21.95 4.00 -5.37
CA THR A 121 -22.98 3.05 -4.93
C THR A 121 -23.79 3.56 -3.74
N GLU A 122 -23.15 4.26 -2.80
CA GLU A 122 -23.82 4.95 -1.70
C GLU A 122 -24.73 6.08 -2.22
N GLY A 123 -24.24 6.91 -3.14
CA GLY A 123 -25.04 7.95 -3.78
C GLY A 123 -26.26 7.42 -4.56
N ARG A 124 -26.18 6.20 -5.11
CA ARG A 124 -27.33 5.52 -5.73
C ARG A 124 -28.35 5.01 -4.71
N LYS A 125 -27.89 4.51 -3.56
CA LYS A 125 -28.79 4.07 -2.47
C LYS A 125 -29.59 5.25 -1.90
N VAL A 126 -28.98 6.42 -1.77
CA VAL A 126 -29.65 7.65 -1.27
C VAL A 126 -30.68 8.20 -2.25
N LYS A 127 -30.47 8.05 -3.57
CA LYS A 127 -31.41 8.49 -4.62
C LYS A 127 -32.51 7.46 -4.94
N GLY A 128 -32.50 6.31 -4.29
CA GLY A 128 -33.47 5.22 -4.48
C GLY A 128 -34.62 5.24 -3.46
N VAL A 129 -35.02 6.43 -3.01
CA VAL A 129 -36.31 6.73 -2.35
C VAL A 129 -37.11 7.60 -3.30
#